data_AF-A0AAU9UKV5-F1
#
_entry.id   AF-A0AAU9UKV5-F1
#
_cell.length_a   1.000
_cell.length_b   1.000
_cell.length_c   1.000
_cell.angle_alpha   90.00
_cell.angle_beta   90.00
_cell.angle_gamma   90.00
#
_symmetry.space_group_name_H-M   'P 1'
#
loop_
_entity.id
_entity.type
_entity.pdbx_description
1 polymer ?
#
loop_
_entity_poly.entity_id
_entity_poly.type
_entity_poly.pdbx_seq_one_letter_code
_entity_poly.pdbx_strand_id
1 'polypeptide(L)'
;MLKYIFKKFENPEHPLLGPNITALKFWGLILPKELTKKYLYIFLHLTVIIFTATEYAEIWFVKYDMSLLLTNVKITLLATVSVSKVTSFLINQDKWLSIINYVNKADKVQRDGDIGKSDIIDKYTKYSRKITYYYIILMYTTVVIVMSQPIYKYIFSENYRANVRNGTKNYDQVVSSWVPFNKNTITGHIFACLYQSYAAIYGGGWITSFDTNAIVIMVFFRGELEMLRIDSRNLFRADDSLVSNEEFNNRLRNCYERHVNLIK
;
A
#
# COMPACT_ATOMS: atom_id res chain seq x y z
N MET A 1 -4.96 18.12 13.07
CA MET A 1 -4.12 18.00 11.85
C MET A 1 -4.31 16.66 11.14
N LEU A 2 -4.09 15.50 11.78
CA LEU A 2 -4.26 14.16 11.14
C LEU A 2 -5.65 13.90 10.54
N LYS A 3 -6.73 14.24 11.25
CA LYS A 3 -8.11 14.11 10.73
C LYS A 3 -8.34 14.89 9.43
N TYR A 4 -7.75 16.07 9.28
CA TYR A 4 -7.86 16.90 8.08
C TYR A 4 -7.10 16.28 6.90
N ILE A 5 -5.92 15.72 7.16
CA ILE A 5 -5.13 14.98 6.17
C ILE A 5 -5.91 13.74 5.70
N PHE A 6 -6.46 12.94 6.63
CA PHE A 6 -7.25 11.76 6.27
C PHE A 6 -8.51 12.10 5.48
N LYS A 7 -9.18 13.23 5.78
CA LYS A 7 -10.32 13.69 4.97
C LYS A 7 -9.96 14.00 3.52
N LYS A 8 -8.71 14.41 3.23
CA LYS A 8 -8.22 14.61 1.86
C LYS A 8 -7.96 13.30 1.11
N PHE A 9 -7.78 12.20 1.83
CA PHE A 9 -7.64 10.87 1.22
C PHE A 9 -8.99 10.27 0.82
N GLU A 10 -10.09 10.71 1.45
CA GLU A 10 -11.43 10.26 1.10
C GLU A 10 -11.82 10.68 -0.33
N ASN A 11 -12.53 9.80 -1.03
CA ASN A 11 -13.08 10.09 -2.34
C ASN A 11 -14.59 9.76 -2.33
N PRO A 12 -15.48 10.76 -2.52
CA PRO A 12 -16.93 10.53 -2.54
C PRO A 12 -17.38 9.53 -3.62
N GLU A 13 -16.65 9.46 -4.74
CA GLU A 13 -16.96 8.52 -5.82
C GLU A 13 -16.61 7.07 -5.48
N HIS A 14 -15.83 6.86 -4.41
CA HIS A 14 -15.37 5.56 -3.93
C HIS A 14 -15.60 5.43 -2.42
N PRO A 15 -16.84 5.18 -1.96
CA PRO A 15 -17.17 5.20 -0.53
C PRO A 15 -16.32 4.25 0.30
N LEU A 16 -16.12 3.00 -0.15
CA LEU A 16 -15.25 2.05 0.53
C LEU A 16 -13.75 2.21 0.20
N LEU A 17 -13.39 2.46 -1.06
CA LEU A 17 -11.97 2.41 -1.49
C LEU A 17 -11.26 3.79 -1.49
N GLY A 18 -11.93 4.88 -1.10
CA GLY A 18 -11.45 6.26 -1.27
C GLY A 18 -9.97 6.49 -0.94
N PRO A 19 -9.52 6.34 0.31
CA PRO A 19 -8.13 6.49 0.72
C PRO A 19 -7.14 5.63 -0.05
N ASN A 20 -7.53 4.40 -0.38
CA ASN A 20 -6.69 3.47 -1.14
C ASN A 20 -6.52 3.94 -2.58
N ILE A 21 -7.61 4.37 -3.24
CA ILE A 21 -7.55 4.91 -4.61
C ILE A 21 -6.75 6.20 -4.65
N THR A 22 -6.92 7.07 -3.67
CA THR A 22 -6.13 8.30 -3.57
C THR A 22 -4.65 7.98 -3.39
N ALA A 23 -4.30 7.02 -2.54
CA ALA A 23 -2.92 6.59 -2.36
C ALA A 23 -2.34 5.94 -3.64
N LEU A 24 -3.07 5.04 -4.29
CA LEU A 24 -2.65 4.39 -5.53
C LEU A 24 -2.40 5.41 -6.66
N LYS A 25 -3.25 6.44 -6.79
CA LYS A 25 -3.04 7.53 -7.75
C LYS A 25 -1.83 8.39 -7.38
N PHE A 26 -1.71 8.76 -6.10
CA PHE A 26 -0.63 9.61 -5.62
C PHE A 26 0.76 8.99 -5.86
N TRP A 27 0.89 7.70 -5.54
CA TRP A 27 2.13 6.92 -5.73
C TRP A 27 2.31 6.39 -7.16
N GLY A 28 1.41 6.71 -8.08
CA GLY A 28 1.54 6.33 -9.49
C GLY A 28 1.34 4.85 -9.79
N LEU A 29 0.68 4.10 -8.90
CA LEU A 29 0.28 2.71 -9.17
C LEU A 29 -0.93 2.66 -10.11
N ILE A 30 -1.89 3.58 -9.95
CA ILE A 30 -2.88 3.88 -10.98
C ILE A 30 -2.31 5.02 -11.83
N LEU A 31 -1.86 4.68 -13.03
CA LEU A 31 -1.23 5.65 -13.93
C LEU A 31 -2.26 6.69 -14.42
N PRO A 32 -1.88 7.97 -14.51
CA PRO A 32 -2.76 9.01 -15.04
C PRO A 32 -2.99 8.81 -16.55
N LYS A 33 -4.14 9.28 -17.04
CA LYS A 33 -4.47 9.25 -18.48
C LYS A 33 -3.60 10.21 -19.30
N GLU A 34 -3.14 11.29 -18.68
CA GLU A 34 -2.26 12.28 -19.31
C GLU A 34 -0.86 11.69 -19.54
N LEU A 35 -0.41 11.71 -20.80
CA LEU A 35 0.83 11.03 -21.24
C LEU A 35 2.08 11.54 -20.51
N THR A 36 2.22 12.85 -20.34
CA THR A 36 3.36 13.49 -19.67
C THR A 36 3.51 13.00 -18.24
N LYS A 37 2.42 13.04 -17.46
CA LYS A 37 2.40 12.55 -16.07
C LYS A 37 2.59 11.05 -16.01
N LYS A 38 2.06 10.29 -16.99
CA LYS A 38 2.25 8.84 -17.06
C LYS A 38 3.73 8.51 -17.21
N TYR A 39 4.43 9.13 -18.16
CA TYR A 39 5.86 8.93 -18.35
C TYR A 39 6.67 9.38 -17.13
N LEU A 40 6.27 10.47 -16.47
CA LEU A 40 6.89 10.90 -15.22
C LEU A 40 6.80 9.81 -14.14
N TYR A 41 5.62 9.24 -13.89
CA TYR A 41 5.47 8.17 -12.90
C TYR A 41 6.25 6.91 -13.28
N ILE A 42 6.26 6.52 -14.56
CA ILE A 42 7.07 5.38 -15.04
C ILE A 42 8.56 5.65 -14.80
N PHE A 43 9.03 6.87 -15.05
CA PHE A 43 10.40 7.27 -14.78
C PHE A 43 10.73 7.18 -13.29
N LEU A 44 9.86 7.71 -12.41
CA LEU A 44 10.02 7.59 -10.96
C LEU A 44 10.00 6.12 -10.49
N HIS A 45 9.22 5.26 -11.13
CA HIS A 45 9.26 3.82 -10.85
C HIS A 45 10.60 3.20 -11.25
N LEU A 46 11.08 3.54 -12.44
CA LEU A 46 12.35 3.04 -12.95
C LEU A 46 13.54 3.47 -12.07
N THR A 47 13.57 4.70 -11.57
CA THR A 47 14.66 5.16 -10.68
C THR A 47 14.73 4.36 -9.39
N VAL A 48 13.60 4.02 -8.79
CA VAL A 48 13.56 3.19 -7.57
C VAL A 48 13.90 1.72 -7.87
N ILE A 49 13.52 1.19 -9.04
CA ILE A 49 13.96 -0.15 -9.47
C ILE A 49 15.49 -0.19 -9.65
N ILE A 50 16.06 0.82 -10.30
CA ILE A 50 17.52 0.96 -10.45
C ILE A 50 18.18 1.08 -9.08
N PHE A 51 17.61 1.85 -8.16
CA PHE A 51 18.09 1.93 -6.78
C PHE A 51 18.16 0.55 -6.11
N THR A 52 17.09 -0.25 -6.18
CA THR A 52 17.11 -1.62 -5.63
C THR A 52 18.19 -2.48 -6.28
N ALA A 53 18.46 -2.32 -7.59
CA ALA A 53 19.57 -3.00 -8.24
C ALA A 53 20.94 -2.56 -7.69
N THR A 54 21.12 -1.29 -7.31
CA THR A 54 22.37 -0.83 -6.69
C THR A 54 22.55 -1.31 -5.25
N GLU A 55 21.47 -1.67 -4.54
CA GLU A 55 21.57 -2.36 -3.25
C GLU A 55 22.18 -3.76 -3.41
N TYR A 56 21.80 -4.51 -4.46
CA TYR A 56 22.43 -5.80 -4.79
C TYR A 56 23.93 -5.65 -5.09
N ALA A 57 24.32 -4.58 -5.80
CA ALA A 57 25.72 -4.28 -6.01
C ALA A 57 26.45 -4.01 -4.68
N GLU A 58 25.83 -3.27 -3.75
CA GLU A 58 26.42 -3.00 -2.43
C GLU A 58 26.65 -4.30 -1.63
N ILE A 59 25.69 -5.24 -1.65
CA ILE A 59 25.82 -6.56 -1.00
C ILE A 59 27.10 -7.27 -1.45
N TRP A 60 27.44 -7.18 -2.74
CA TRP A 60 28.67 -7.78 -3.27
C TRP A 60 29.95 -7.16 -2.70
N PHE A 61 29.94 -5.86 -2.41
CA PHE A 61 31.08 -5.14 -1.84
C PHE A 61 31.20 -5.32 -0.32
N VAL A 62 30.08 -5.44 0.41
CA VAL A 62 30.08 -5.57 1.87
C VAL A 62 30.16 -7.01 2.38
N LYS A 63 30.28 -8.00 1.48
CA LYS A 63 30.20 -9.44 1.78
C LYS A 63 31.15 -9.98 2.85
N TYR A 64 32.20 -9.24 3.19
CA TYR A 64 33.19 -9.65 4.18
C TYR A 64 32.85 -9.22 5.62
N ASP A 65 31.92 -8.27 5.80
CA ASP A 65 31.38 -7.90 7.12
C ASP A 65 30.01 -8.56 7.29
N MET A 66 29.94 -9.64 8.08
CA MET A 66 28.71 -10.42 8.26
C MET A 66 27.55 -9.60 8.85
N SER A 67 27.83 -8.64 9.73
CA SER A 67 26.78 -7.82 10.35
C SER A 67 26.19 -6.85 9.33
N LEU A 68 27.06 -6.19 8.56
CA LEU A 68 26.66 -5.28 7.50
C LEU A 68 25.96 -6.01 6.35
N LEU A 69 26.47 -7.18 5.97
CA LEU A 69 25.89 -8.06 4.96
C LEU A 69 24.47 -8.47 5.31
N LEU A 70 24.24 -9.01 6.51
CA LEU A 70 22.90 -9.45 6.94
C LEU A 70 21.90 -8.29 6.97
N THR A 71 22.35 -7.11 7.43
CA THR A 71 21.52 -5.91 7.46
C THR A 71 21.11 -5.48 6.04
N ASN A 72 22.06 -5.45 5.11
CA ASN A 72 21.81 -5.06 3.73
C ASN A 72 20.92 -6.08 3.00
N VAL A 73 21.20 -7.38 3.16
CA VAL A 73 20.36 -8.45 2.58
C VAL A 73 18.91 -8.32 3.04
N LYS A 74 18.66 -8.10 4.35
CA LYS A 74 17.31 -7.92 4.88
C LYS A 74 16.57 -6.76 4.20
N ILE A 75 17.24 -5.61 4.06
CA ILE A 75 16.62 -4.42 3.46
C ILE A 75 16.37 -4.64 1.97
N THR A 76 17.34 -5.21 1.25
CA THR A 76 17.20 -5.48 -0.19
C THR A 76 16.13 -6.49 -0.52
N LEU A 77 15.95 -7.53 0.31
CA LEU A 77 14.84 -8.48 0.13
C LEU A 77 13.48 -7.79 0.30
N LEU A 78 13.35 -6.89 1.28
CA LEU A 78 12.12 -6.10 1.46
C LEU A 78 11.86 -5.18 0.26
N ALA A 79 12.88 -4.47 -0.22
CA ALA A 79 12.79 -3.63 -1.41
C ALA A 79 12.39 -4.45 -2.66
N THR A 80 12.96 -5.65 -2.81
CA THR A 80 12.68 -6.56 -3.93
C THR A 80 11.23 -7.04 -3.96
N VAL A 81 10.66 -7.40 -2.80
CA VAL A 81 9.23 -7.75 -2.69
C VAL A 81 8.36 -6.56 -3.12
N SER A 82 8.76 -5.34 -2.75
CA SER A 82 8.04 -4.11 -3.07
C SER A 82 8.06 -3.82 -4.56
N VAL A 83 9.23 -3.89 -5.20
CA VAL A 83 9.41 -3.77 -6.65
C VAL A 83 8.58 -4.82 -7.38
N SER A 84 8.60 -6.07 -6.90
CA SER A 84 7.85 -7.18 -7.51
C SER A 84 6.33 -6.93 -7.46
N LYS A 85 5.80 -6.49 -6.33
CA LYS A 85 4.38 -6.13 -6.16
C LYS A 85 3.97 -5.01 -7.13
N VAL A 86 4.74 -3.92 -7.19
CA VAL A 86 4.42 -2.77 -8.05
C VAL A 86 4.54 -3.12 -9.53
N THR A 87 5.59 -3.84 -9.91
CA THR A 87 5.78 -4.28 -11.29
C THR A 87 4.64 -5.19 -11.72
N SER A 88 4.24 -6.15 -10.87
CA SER A 88 3.09 -7.02 -11.12
C SER A 88 1.78 -6.22 -11.22
N PHE A 89 1.57 -5.22 -10.36
CA PHE A 89 0.41 -4.34 -10.40
C PHE A 89 0.36 -3.54 -11.71
N LEU A 90 1.49 -2.97 -12.15
CA LEU A 90 1.58 -2.17 -13.37
C LEU A 90 1.36 -3.02 -14.63
N ILE A 91 1.92 -4.24 -14.66
CA ILE A 91 1.72 -5.19 -15.78
C ILE A 91 0.26 -5.62 -15.88
N ASN A 92 -0.40 -5.90 -14.74
CA ASN A 92 -1.79 -6.35 -14.68
C ASN A 92 -2.75 -5.21 -14.27
N GLN A 93 -2.43 -3.96 -14.61
CA GLN A 93 -3.16 -2.79 -14.12
C GLN A 93 -4.62 -2.78 -14.58
N ASP A 94 -4.88 -3.26 -15.79
CA ASP A 94 -6.21 -3.47 -16.35
C ASP A 94 -7.08 -4.39 -15.47
N LYS A 95 -6.52 -5.53 -15.02
CA LYS A 95 -7.20 -6.47 -14.13
C LYS A 95 -7.45 -5.87 -12.76
N TRP A 96 -6.45 -5.19 -12.19
CA TRP A 96 -6.62 -4.48 -10.90
C TRP A 96 -7.70 -3.40 -10.97
N LEU A 97 -7.73 -2.62 -12.05
CA LEU A 97 -8.76 -1.62 -12.27
C LEU A 97 -10.14 -2.25 -12.45
N SER A 98 -10.24 -3.39 -13.14
CA SER A 98 -11.49 -4.15 -13.25
C SER A 98 -12.04 -4.55 -11.87
N ILE A 99 -11.18 -5.13 -11.01
CA ILE A 99 -11.56 -5.51 -9.64
C ILE A 99 -11.99 -4.28 -8.84
N ILE A 100 -11.21 -3.20 -8.88
CA ILE A 100 -11.53 -1.95 -8.18
C ILE A 100 -12.89 -1.39 -8.63
N ASN A 101 -13.15 -1.38 -9.95
CA ASN A 101 -14.39 -0.88 -10.51
C ASN A 101 -15.58 -1.76 -10.12
N TYR A 102 -15.42 -3.08 -10.13
CA TYR A 102 -16.41 -4.02 -9.64
C TYR A 102 -16.74 -3.75 -8.17
N VAL A 103 -15.72 -3.71 -7.30
CA VAL A 103 -15.89 -3.46 -5.86
C VAL A 103 -16.61 -2.13 -5.64
N ASN A 104 -16.23 -1.07 -6.36
CA ASN A 104 -16.87 0.23 -6.22
C ASN A 104 -18.34 0.21 -6.66
N LYS A 105 -18.65 -0.45 -7.77
CA LYS A 105 -20.02 -0.57 -8.28
C LYS A 105 -20.89 -1.37 -7.31
N ALA A 106 -20.39 -2.52 -6.86
CA ALA A 106 -21.10 -3.39 -5.94
C ALA A 106 -21.32 -2.70 -4.57
N ASP A 107 -20.30 -2.06 -4.00
CA ASP A 107 -20.40 -1.31 -2.75
C ASP A 107 -21.46 -0.19 -2.83
N LYS A 108 -21.53 0.56 -3.94
CA LYS A 108 -22.58 1.57 -4.15
C LYS A 108 -23.98 0.96 -4.19
N VAL A 109 -24.18 -0.09 -4.98
CA VAL A 109 -25.47 -0.78 -5.06
C VAL A 109 -25.93 -1.29 -3.69
N GLN A 110 -25.01 -1.78 -2.85
CA GLN A 110 -25.35 -2.22 -1.50
C GLN A 110 -25.70 -1.04 -0.58
N ARG A 111 -25.04 0.12 -0.73
CA ARG A 111 -25.32 1.33 0.07
C ARG A 111 -26.63 2.00 -0.30
N ASP A 112 -27.00 1.96 -1.56
CA ASP A 112 -28.27 2.52 -2.06
C ASP A 112 -29.45 1.57 -1.79
N GLY A 113 -29.18 0.36 -1.30
CA GLY A 113 -30.15 -0.70 -1.05
C GLY A 113 -30.73 -0.74 0.39
N ASP A 114 -31.16 -1.94 0.77
CA ASP A 114 -32.04 -2.23 1.91
C ASP A 114 -31.48 -1.84 3.29
N ILE A 115 -32.33 -1.26 4.14
CA ILE A 115 -31.98 -0.63 5.44
C ILE A 115 -31.34 -1.65 6.41
N GLY A 116 -31.74 -2.93 6.33
CA GLY A 116 -31.27 -3.98 7.23
C GLY A 116 -29.81 -4.42 7.07
N LYS A 117 -29.09 -3.98 6.02
CA LYS A 117 -27.68 -4.33 5.78
C LYS A 117 -26.71 -3.19 6.04
N SER A 118 -27.23 -2.00 6.34
CA SER A 118 -26.45 -0.79 6.63
C SER A 118 -25.39 -1.01 7.72
N ASP A 119 -25.74 -1.72 8.80
CA ASP A 119 -24.82 -2.01 9.91
C ASP A 119 -23.58 -2.81 9.48
N ILE A 120 -23.76 -3.78 8.57
CA ILE A 120 -22.66 -4.61 8.05
C ILE A 120 -21.73 -3.74 7.21
N ILE A 121 -22.32 -2.91 6.35
CA ILE A 121 -21.61 -1.96 5.50
C ILE A 121 -20.78 -0.99 6.34
N ASP A 122 -21.40 -0.41 7.35
CA ASP A 122 -20.75 0.51 8.28
C ASP A 122 -19.59 -0.17 9.02
N LYS A 123 -19.80 -1.41 9.47
CA LYS A 123 -18.80 -2.17 10.21
C LYS A 123 -17.56 -2.44 9.37
N TYR A 124 -17.71 -2.99 8.16
CA TYR A 124 -16.56 -3.26 7.30
C TYR A 124 -15.91 -1.98 6.78
N THR A 125 -16.68 -0.89 6.57
CA THR A 125 -16.14 0.41 6.16
C THR A 125 -15.26 1.02 7.25
N LYS A 126 -15.77 1.07 8.49
CA LYS A 126 -15.01 1.56 9.67
C LYS A 126 -13.75 0.71 9.89
N TYR A 127 -13.85 -0.61 9.76
CA TYR A 127 -12.71 -1.51 9.87
C TYR A 127 -11.65 -1.24 8.78
N SER A 128 -12.08 -1.13 7.52
CA SER A 128 -11.21 -0.83 6.38
C SER A 128 -10.46 0.49 6.55
N ARG A 129 -11.15 1.53 7.03
CA ARG A 129 -10.54 2.83 7.34
C ARG A 129 -9.52 2.74 8.47
N LYS A 130 -9.85 2.05 9.57
CA LYS A 130 -8.92 1.84 10.68
C LYS A 130 -7.64 1.15 10.21
N ILE A 131 -7.76 0.03 9.48
CA ILE A 131 -6.59 -0.68 8.96
C ILE A 131 -5.76 0.23 8.06
N THR A 132 -6.41 0.90 7.10
CA THR A 132 -5.70 1.75 6.13
C THR A 132 -4.91 2.84 6.87
N TYR A 133 -5.53 3.54 7.82
CA TYR A 133 -4.87 4.63 8.55
C TYR A 133 -3.81 4.13 9.53
N TYR A 134 -4.04 3.04 10.25
CA TYR A 134 -3.01 2.47 11.14
C TYR A 134 -1.81 1.96 10.36
N TYR A 135 -2.03 1.32 9.21
CA TYR A 135 -0.94 0.83 8.36
C TYR A 135 -0.15 1.99 7.74
N ILE A 136 -0.83 3.04 7.25
CA ILE A 136 -0.17 4.28 6.80
C ILE A 136 0.70 4.85 7.92
N ILE A 137 0.14 5.05 9.12
CA ILE A 137 0.90 5.61 10.25
C ILE A 137 2.12 4.75 10.57
N LEU A 138 1.95 3.43 10.65
CA LEU A 138 3.04 2.49 10.93
C LEU A 138 4.14 2.61 9.88
N MET A 139 3.79 2.52 8.60
CA MET A 139 4.75 2.54 7.50
C MET A 139 5.53 3.86 7.43
N TYR A 140 4.86 5.01 7.53
CA TYR A 140 5.58 6.30 7.52
C TYR A 140 6.40 6.53 8.79
N THR A 141 5.95 6.03 9.94
CA THR A 141 6.78 6.06 11.16
C THR A 141 8.06 5.26 10.94
N THR A 142 7.99 4.08 10.33
CA THR A 142 9.18 3.29 9.98
C THR A 142 10.10 4.03 9.01
N VAL A 143 9.56 4.65 7.96
CA VAL A 143 10.36 5.45 7.01
C VAL A 143 11.08 6.59 7.72
N VAL A 144 10.38 7.33 8.59
CA VAL A 144 10.96 8.44 9.36
C VAL A 144 12.07 7.94 10.30
N ILE A 145 11.86 6.82 11.00
CA ILE A 145 12.88 6.21 11.86
C ILE A 145 14.12 5.83 11.04
N VAL A 146 13.95 5.15 9.91
CA VAL A 146 15.07 4.73 9.05
C VAL A 146 15.85 5.96 8.52
N MET A 147 15.15 7.00 8.09
CA MET A 147 15.79 8.25 7.63
C MET A 147 16.51 9.01 8.75
N SER A 148 15.99 8.97 9.98
CA SER A 148 16.56 9.68 11.12
C SER A 148 17.70 8.94 11.82
N GLN A 149 17.81 7.62 11.65
CA GLN A 149 18.81 6.79 12.33
C GLN A 149 20.25 7.29 12.12
N PRO A 150 20.72 7.62 10.90
CA PRO A 150 22.08 8.12 10.69
C PRO A 150 22.34 9.46 11.40
N ILE A 151 21.34 10.35 11.37
CA ILE A 151 21.38 11.67 12.01
C ILE A 151 21.47 11.51 13.53
N TYR A 152 20.60 10.68 14.10
CA TYR A 152 20.58 10.39 15.53
C TYR A 152 21.93 9.82 15.99
N LYS A 153 22.48 8.84 15.27
CA LYS A 153 23.78 8.26 15.60
C LYS A 153 24.91 9.28 15.55
N TYR A 154 24.92 10.17 14.55
CA TYR A 154 25.94 11.21 14.43
C TYR A 154 25.87 12.30 15.53
N ILE A 155 24.66 12.69 15.92
CA ILE A 155 24.44 13.73 16.95
C ILE A 155 24.78 13.18 18.34
N PHE A 156 24.25 12.01 18.69
CA PHE A 156 24.28 11.50 20.06
C PHE A 156 25.46 10.57 20.39
N SER A 157 26.15 10.01 19.39
CA SER A 157 27.33 9.16 19.64
C SER A 157 28.63 9.93 19.38
N GLU A 158 29.24 10.43 20.45
CA GLU A 158 30.52 11.14 20.37
C GLU A 158 31.63 10.27 19.78
N ASN A 159 31.70 9.00 20.20
CA ASN A 159 32.65 8.02 19.67
C ASN A 159 32.49 7.84 18.16
N TYR A 160 31.26 7.72 17.66
CA TYR A 160 31.02 7.59 16.23
C TYR A 160 31.42 8.87 15.48
N ARG A 161 31.04 10.05 15.98
CA ARG A 161 31.42 11.33 15.38
C ARG A 161 32.93 11.54 15.35
N ALA A 162 33.66 11.17 16.40
CA ALA A 162 35.12 11.22 16.44
C ALA A 162 35.74 10.24 15.43
N ASN A 163 35.23 9.01 15.35
CA ASN A 163 35.71 8.02 14.39
C ASN A 163 35.48 8.44 12.92
N VAL A 164 34.36 9.10 12.64
CA VAL A 164 34.10 9.64 11.30
C VAL A 164 35.05 10.80 10.97
N ARG A 165 35.29 11.72 11.93
CA ARG A 165 36.23 12.84 11.75
C ARG A 165 37.68 12.37 11.56
N ASN A 166 38.06 11.29 12.23
CA ASN A 166 39.41 10.71 12.15
C ASN A 166 39.55 9.71 10.99
N GLY A 167 38.50 9.48 10.20
CA GLY A 167 38.53 8.60 9.02
C GLY A 167 38.53 7.10 9.34
N THR A 168 38.38 6.69 10.60
CA THR A 168 38.31 5.27 10.99
C THR A 168 36.95 4.63 10.71
N LYS A 169 35.88 5.43 10.56
CA LYS A 169 34.56 4.96 10.14
C LYS A 169 33.96 5.84 9.04
N ASN A 170 33.18 5.21 8.16
CA ASN A 170 32.40 5.89 7.14
C ASN A 170 31.08 6.42 7.72
N TYR A 171 30.45 7.34 6.99
CA TYR A 171 29.10 7.79 7.30
C TYR A 171 28.07 6.66 7.09
N ASP A 172 27.31 6.36 8.16
CA ASP A 172 26.10 5.54 8.13
C ASP A 172 25.11 6.09 7.10
N GLN A 173 24.60 5.19 6.26
CA GLN A 173 23.63 5.52 5.22
C GLN A 173 22.19 5.23 5.69
N VAL A 174 21.21 5.86 5.06
CA VAL A 174 19.79 5.59 5.32
C VAL A 174 19.44 4.17 4.86
N VAL A 175 19.83 3.86 3.62
CA VAL A 175 19.78 2.50 3.06
C VAL A 175 21.07 2.27 2.29
N SER A 176 21.83 1.25 2.69
CA SER A 176 23.11 0.96 2.05
C SER A 176 22.90 0.59 0.59
N SER A 177 23.55 1.35 -0.29
CA SER A 177 23.41 1.20 -1.74
C SER A 177 24.69 1.65 -2.43
N TRP A 178 25.00 1.01 -3.56
CA TRP A 178 26.14 1.40 -4.36
C TRP A 178 25.83 2.69 -5.13
N VAL A 179 26.79 3.59 -5.20
CA VAL A 179 26.69 4.84 -5.97
C VAL A 179 28.01 5.10 -6.70
N PRO A 180 27.98 5.71 -7.90
CA PRO A 180 29.18 5.95 -8.71
C PRO A 180 30.02 7.14 -8.22
N PHE A 181 29.79 7.62 -6.99
CA PHE A 181 30.51 8.75 -6.38
C PHE A 181 30.92 8.43 -4.95
N ASN A 182 31.88 9.18 -4.41
CA ASN A 182 32.40 8.92 -3.07
C ASN A 182 31.45 9.41 -1.97
N LYS A 183 30.60 8.50 -1.46
CA LYS A 183 29.65 8.70 -0.36
C LYS A 183 30.29 8.89 1.03
N ASN A 184 31.61 8.77 1.15
CA ASN A 184 32.32 8.99 2.42
C ASN A 184 32.78 10.45 2.59
N THR A 185 32.64 11.28 1.55
CA THR A 185 32.78 12.74 1.67
C THR A 185 31.50 13.36 2.22
N ILE A 186 31.57 14.51 2.88
CA ILE A 186 30.36 15.19 3.41
C ILE A 186 29.35 15.46 2.30
N THR A 187 29.79 16.04 1.18
CA THR A 187 28.93 16.36 0.03
C THR A 187 28.37 15.09 -0.59
N GLY A 188 29.20 14.08 -0.85
CA GLY A 188 28.73 12.80 -1.38
C GLY A 188 27.75 12.09 -0.45
N HIS A 189 27.96 12.18 0.87
CA HIS A 189 27.06 11.62 1.87
C HIS A 189 25.68 12.30 1.86
N ILE A 190 25.64 13.63 1.76
CA ILE A 190 24.39 14.38 1.65
C ILE A 190 23.60 13.95 0.41
N PHE A 191 24.27 13.86 -0.75
CA PHE A 191 23.62 13.39 -1.98
C PHE A 191 23.11 11.95 -1.85
N ALA A 192 23.90 11.05 -1.27
CA ALA A 192 23.48 9.68 -1.01
C ALA A 192 22.25 9.62 -0.09
N CYS A 193 22.24 10.38 1.01
CA CYS A 193 21.12 10.45 1.94
C CYS A 193 19.85 10.99 1.28
N LEU A 194 19.94 12.02 0.44
CA LEU A 194 18.78 12.55 -0.30
C LEU A 194 18.18 11.49 -1.23
N TYR A 195 19.02 10.81 -2.01
CA TYR A 195 18.59 9.78 -2.94
C TYR A 195 17.98 8.56 -2.23
N GLN A 196 18.62 8.08 -1.17
CA GLN A 196 18.14 6.97 -0.36
C GLN A 196 16.84 7.31 0.37
N SER A 197 16.71 8.55 0.88
CA SER A 197 15.47 9.02 1.52
C SER A 197 14.33 9.09 0.52
N TYR A 198 14.58 9.59 -0.69
CA TYR A 198 13.60 9.57 -1.77
C TYR A 198 13.13 8.13 -2.06
N ALA A 199 14.06 7.19 -2.23
CA ALA A 199 13.72 5.79 -2.49
C ALA A 199 12.94 5.14 -1.34
N ALA A 200 13.32 5.42 -0.09
CA ALA A 200 12.63 4.92 1.10
C ALA A 200 11.20 5.46 1.23
N ILE A 201 10.99 6.76 0.98
CA ILE A 201 9.65 7.38 0.99
C ILE A 201 8.79 6.79 -0.13
N TYR A 202 9.33 6.70 -1.34
CA TYR A 202 8.60 6.22 -2.51
C TYR A 202 8.25 4.73 -2.39
N GLY A 203 9.23 3.90 -2.00
CA GLY A 203 9.03 2.48 -1.72
C GLY A 203 8.07 2.23 -0.54
N GLY A 204 8.12 3.04 0.52
CA GLY A 204 7.14 3.00 1.60
C GLY A 204 5.72 3.27 1.11
N GLY A 205 5.56 4.26 0.22
CA GLY A 205 4.30 4.58 -0.44
C GLY A 205 3.75 3.44 -1.33
N TRP A 206 4.63 2.76 -2.07
CA TRP A 206 4.28 1.60 -2.88
C TRP A 206 3.66 0.47 -2.07
N ILE A 207 4.40 -0.01 -1.06
CA ILE A 207 3.96 -1.12 -0.21
C ILE A 207 2.64 -0.75 0.46
N THR A 208 2.59 0.46 1.04
CA THR A 208 1.42 0.93 1.76
C THR A 208 0.18 0.96 0.87
N SER A 209 0.28 1.56 -0.31
CA SER A 209 -0.86 1.70 -1.21
C SER A 209 -1.33 0.38 -1.80
N PHE A 210 -0.40 -0.52 -2.14
CA PHE A 210 -0.74 -1.86 -2.64
C PHE A 210 -1.41 -2.71 -1.54
N ASP A 211 -0.77 -2.83 -0.38
CA ASP A 211 -1.21 -3.77 0.67
C ASP A 211 -2.55 -3.33 1.28
N THR A 212 -2.75 -2.04 1.56
CA THR A 212 -4.04 -1.58 2.10
C THR A 212 -5.17 -1.74 1.08
N ASN A 213 -4.91 -1.50 -0.21
CA ASN A 213 -5.89 -1.73 -1.26
C ASN A 213 -6.30 -3.20 -1.32
N ALA A 214 -5.32 -4.12 -1.36
CA ALA A 214 -5.59 -5.56 -1.37
C ALA A 214 -6.38 -6.00 -0.12
N ILE A 215 -6.00 -5.53 1.06
CA ILE A 215 -6.71 -5.88 2.31
C ILE A 215 -8.15 -5.37 2.28
N VAL A 216 -8.40 -4.12 1.87
CA VAL A 216 -9.77 -3.59 1.83
C VAL A 216 -10.63 -4.32 0.81
N ILE A 217 -10.08 -4.72 -0.34
CA ILE A 217 -10.77 -5.58 -1.31
C ILE A 217 -11.13 -6.94 -0.67
N MET A 218 -10.21 -7.58 0.06
CA MET A 218 -10.51 -8.83 0.75
C MET A 218 -11.59 -8.67 1.84
N VAL A 219 -11.54 -7.56 2.60
CA VAL A 219 -12.57 -7.22 3.60
C VAL A 219 -13.92 -7.00 2.94
N PHE A 220 -13.97 -6.35 1.78
CA PHE A 220 -15.19 -6.19 1.00
C PHE A 220 -15.80 -7.54 0.63
N PHE A 221 -15.02 -8.44 0.03
CA PHE A 221 -15.50 -9.77 -0.36
C PHE A 221 -16.00 -10.58 0.84
N ARG A 222 -15.33 -10.47 2.00
CA ARG A 222 -15.83 -11.06 3.25
C ARG A 222 -17.22 -10.50 3.63
N GLY A 223 -17.41 -9.19 3.52
CA GLY A 223 -18.71 -8.55 3.77
C GLY A 223 -19.80 -8.99 2.79
N GLU A 224 -19.45 -9.12 1.50
CA GLU A 224 -20.35 -9.66 0.47
C GLU A 224 -20.81 -11.08 0.77
N LEU A 225 -19.91 -11.96 1.20
CA LEU A 225 -20.25 -13.33 1.59
C LEU A 225 -21.14 -13.37 2.84
N GLU A 226 -20.92 -12.48 3.81
CA GLU A 226 -21.76 -12.35 5.00
C GLU A 226 -23.18 -11.88 4.64
N MET A 227 -23.30 -10.92 3.73
CA MET A 227 -24.60 -10.47 3.23
C MET A 227 -25.32 -11.57 2.43
N LEU A 228 -24.60 -12.30 1.57
CA LEU A 228 -25.16 -13.43 0.82
C LEU A 228 -25.69 -14.53 1.75
N ARG A 229 -25.00 -14.78 2.86
CA ARG A 229 -25.47 -15.72 3.90
C ARG A 229 -26.78 -15.25 4.54
N ILE A 230 -26.92 -13.96 4.82
CA ILE A 230 -28.16 -13.38 5.38
C ILE A 230 -29.29 -13.47 4.36
N ASP A 231 -29.02 -13.12 3.11
CA ASP A 231 -29.98 -13.21 2.01
C ASP A 231 -30.49 -14.65 1.84
N SER A 232 -29.57 -15.62 1.85
CA SER A 232 -29.88 -17.04 1.79
C SER A 232 -30.76 -17.49 2.97
N ARG A 233 -30.50 -16.99 4.18
CA ARG A 233 -31.32 -17.28 5.37
C ARG A 233 -32.72 -16.66 5.26
N ASN A 234 -32.81 -15.49 4.64
CA ASN A 234 -34.05 -14.75 4.50
C ASN A 234 -34.88 -15.18 3.28
N LEU A 235 -34.39 -16.11 2.44
CA LEU A 235 -35.18 -16.68 1.33
C LEU A 235 -36.53 -17.22 1.80
N PHE A 236 -36.53 -17.93 2.93
CA PHE A 236 -37.71 -18.63 3.46
C PHE A 236 -38.40 -17.91 4.62
N ARG A 237 -37.92 -16.73 5.03
CA ARG A 237 -38.46 -15.98 6.18
C ARG A 237 -39.32 -14.81 5.72
N ALA A 238 -40.58 -14.80 6.10
CA ALA A 238 -41.36 -13.59 6.30
C ALA A 238 -41.80 -13.58 7.76
N ASP A 239 -41.88 -12.39 8.36
CA ASP A 239 -42.42 -12.22 9.70
C ASP A 239 -43.87 -12.75 9.70
N ASP A 240 -44.04 -13.92 10.32
CA ASP A 240 -45.29 -14.64 10.58
C ASP A 240 -46.22 -15.00 9.39
N SER A 241 -45.74 -14.98 8.15
CA SER A 241 -46.53 -15.42 6.98
C SER A 241 -45.72 -16.28 5.99
N LEU A 242 -46.42 -17.13 5.22
CA LEU A 242 -45.80 -17.85 4.09
C LEU A 242 -45.42 -16.82 3.02
N VAL A 243 -44.13 -16.76 2.68
CA VAL A 243 -43.62 -15.92 1.59
C VAL A 243 -44.35 -16.31 0.30
N SER A 244 -44.92 -15.32 -0.41
CA SER A 244 -45.52 -15.56 -1.72
C SER A 244 -44.51 -16.20 -2.67
N ASN A 245 -44.95 -17.11 -3.54
CA ASN A 245 -44.09 -17.73 -4.55
C ASN A 245 -43.38 -16.68 -5.43
N GLU A 246 -44.02 -15.55 -5.71
CA GLU A 246 -43.41 -14.46 -6.49
C GLU A 246 -42.26 -13.79 -5.73
N GLU A 247 -42.45 -13.52 -4.44
CA GLU A 247 -41.43 -12.90 -3.60
C GLU A 247 -40.26 -13.85 -3.34
N PHE A 248 -40.54 -15.14 -3.12
CA PHE A 248 -39.51 -16.17 -3.01
C PHE A 248 -38.65 -16.25 -4.28
N ASN A 249 -39.27 -16.29 -5.45
CA ASN A 249 -38.56 -16.35 -6.73
C ASN A 249 -37.71 -15.09 -6.97
N ASN A 250 -38.21 -13.91 -6.61
CA ASN A 250 -37.44 -12.67 -6.69
C ASN A 250 -36.22 -12.67 -5.75
N ARG A 251 -36.39 -13.09 -4.49
CA ARG A 251 -35.28 -13.20 -3.52
C ARG A 251 -34.25 -14.24 -3.97
N LEU A 252 -34.69 -15.39 -4.48
CA LEU A 252 -33.82 -16.44 -5.01
C LEU A 252 -33.01 -15.94 -6.20
N ARG A 253 -33.66 -15.26 -7.15
CA ARG A 253 -32.99 -14.67 -8.31
C ARG A 253 -31.92 -13.66 -7.91
N ASN A 254 -32.24 -12.74 -6.99
CA ASN A 254 -31.28 -11.75 -6.50
C ASN A 254 -30.08 -12.42 -5.80
N CYS A 255 -30.32 -13.45 -4.99
CA CYS A 255 -29.26 -14.21 -4.32
C CYS A 255 -28.37 -14.94 -5.34
N TYR A 256 -28.96 -15.59 -6.34
CA TYR A 256 -28.25 -16.27 -7.42
C TYR A 256 -27.40 -15.31 -8.26
N GLU A 257 -27.99 -14.20 -8.71
CA GLU A 257 -27.27 -13.19 -9.50
C GLU A 257 -26.08 -12.61 -8.73
N ARG A 258 -26.24 -12.34 -7.43
CA ARG A 258 -25.15 -11.89 -6.57
C ARG A 258 -24.05 -12.93 -6.43
N HIS A 259 -24.40 -14.19 -6.18
CA HIS A 259 -23.44 -15.29 -6.08
C HIS A 259 -22.61 -15.45 -7.36
N VAL A 260 -23.28 -15.46 -8.52
CA VAL A 260 -22.62 -15.55 -9.83
C VAL A 260 -21.67 -14.38 -10.05
N ASN A 261 -22.08 -13.16 -9.67
CA ASN A 261 -21.24 -11.97 -9.79
C ASN A 261 -20.03 -11.98 -8.84
N LEU A 262 -20.02 -12.76 -7.76
CA LEU A 262 -18.88 -12.87 -6.84
C LEU A 262 -17.84 -13.91 -7.30
N ILE A 263 -18.25 -14.89 -8.12
CA ILE A 263 -17.37 -15.98 -8.59
C ILE A 263 -16.70 -15.66 -9.93
N LYS A 264 -17.31 -14.82 -10.76
CA LYS A 264 -16.75 -14.35 -12.03
C LYS A 264 -15.51 -13.48 -11.84
#